data_AF-A0A2E0HPZ1-F1
#
_entry.id   AF-A0A2E0HPZ1-F1
#
_cell.length_a   1.000
_cell.length_b   1.000
_cell.length_c   1.000
_cell.angle_alpha   90.00
_cell.angle_beta   90.00
_cell.angle_gamma   90.00
#
_symmetry.space_group_name_H-M   'P 1'
#
loop_
_entity.id
_entity.type
_entity.pdbx_description
1 polymer ?
#
loop_
_entity_poly.entity_id
_entity_poly.type
_entity_poly.pdbx_seq_one_letter_code
_entity_poly.pdbx_strand_id
1 'polypeptide(L)'
;MPFGKPPLGGPLGKSRSRISASGLTTFLRCKTQWFLSSKLGLSGPLNTSQVLGIVIEDCFCEILMKRPKSINSFEELKLWANSFVEEYSIKAMDRGEELWLQGIWHKEGASWDDVELESIKYRISCGLELFLEEVENCYNAGGGPYLESFRKGDFVFEINSPAWGEEPIFPIPDKVNNFAIRKWSIEENIEWQEENSPVSWCEAWEIARPWVKDPRVHQPQRLFHPEGWAAGELDLVLRWDGRIRIIDIKSGNPESKFAVSLIHQLRFYSWLWRETHDGEVIDGMEGWYLDGAHRVTYDAPTLEEYDSMSTEFKQVHSEMQSMGEGPAVFPNAQQSECKGEQAGCHWCGVSRDDSGVWTNSDIVESITKKLEIEIKPPFEMLSEIPSRVTVKGKFTGSWGPLPNHFSEPVLGAMLSSGQKQITIEESEPGSFPTLHDCPNEEVVIIDALPGVWRGNSRLYVDSKTKILTLEESEEYFSSIGKEASNAITRVGLLRTRANAEGFVLSIRKRNGIRLDGKPWTMLNMYIWDGHNVVEVVAFGSSINSQMESITKGQKVGLIGAEIGWRAGLPQLRIDSRNTRITVKN
;
A
#
# COMPACT_ATOMS: atom_id res chain seq x y z
N MET A 1 21.07 4.05 1.38
CA MET A 1 20.25 3.43 0.32
C MET A 1 18.91 4.16 0.18
N PRO A 2 18.60 4.90 -0.92
CA PRO A 2 17.30 5.57 -1.08
C PRO A 2 16.08 4.61 -1.06
N PHE A 3 16.31 3.29 -1.13
CA PHE A 3 15.33 2.25 -0.81
C PHE A 3 15.97 1.04 -0.12
N GLY A 4 15.28 0.42 0.83
CA GLY A 4 15.72 -0.77 1.55
C GLY A 4 15.39 -2.09 0.84
N LYS A 5 16.01 -3.18 1.30
CA LYS A 5 15.66 -4.54 0.87
C LYS A 5 14.25 -4.87 1.39
N PRO A 6 13.29 -5.24 0.52
CA PRO A 6 11.96 -5.63 0.98
C PRO A 6 12.05 -6.81 1.95
N PRO A 7 11.28 -6.81 3.05
CA PRO A 7 11.17 -7.99 3.90
C PRO A 7 10.71 -9.19 3.05
N LEU A 8 11.27 -10.37 3.32
CA LEU A 8 11.14 -11.55 2.45
C LEU A 8 9.71 -12.10 2.41
N GLY A 9 8.81 -11.46 1.66
CA GLY A 9 7.51 -11.99 1.30
C GLY A 9 6.40 -10.95 1.09
N GLY A 10 5.29 -11.39 0.48
CA GLY A 10 4.24 -10.54 -0.08
C GLY A 10 4.44 -10.30 -1.58
N PRO A 11 3.39 -10.23 -2.43
CA PRO A 11 3.56 -9.94 -3.86
C PRO A 11 4.17 -8.55 -4.13
N LEU A 12 4.20 -7.64 -3.16
CA LEU A 12 4.57 -6.23 -3.34
C LEU A 12 5.32 -5.58 -2.15
N GLY A 13 5.73 -6.32 -1.12
CA GLY A 13 6.26 -5.70 0.12
C GLY A 13 5.27 -4.74 0.82
N LYS A 14 3.96 -4.82 0.49
CA LYS A 14 2.88 -4.04 1.10
C LYS A 14 2.15 -4.89 2.14
N SER A 15 2.30 -4.54 3.42
CA SER A 15 1.46 -5.09 4.49
C SER A 15 0.44 -4.05 4.94
N ARG A 16 -0.79 -4.49 5.27
CA ARG A 16 -1.80 -3.62 5.90
C ARG A 16 -1.41 -3.25 7.34
N SER A 17 -0.48 -3.99 7.94
CA SER A 17 0.10 -3.69 9.25
C SER A 17 1.24 -2.69 9.22
N ARG A 18 1.73 -2.23 8.06
CA ARG A 18 2.76 -1.18 8.01
C ARG A 18 2.13 0.21 7.96
N ILE A 19 2.68 1.13 8.75
CA ILE A 19 2.40 2.55 8.54
C ILE A 19 3.15 3.03 7.27
N SER A 20 2.54 3.96 6.55
CA SER A 20 3.11 4.63 5.39
C SER A 20 2.72 6.10 5.43
N ALA A 21 3.41 6.97 4.69
CA ALA A 21 3.14 8.40 4.70
C ALA A 21 1.70 8.75 4.26
N SER A 22 1.18 8.09 3.23
CA SER A 22 -0.22 8.23 2.80
C SER A 22 -1.22 7.64 3.82
N GLY A 23 -0.83 6.58 4.51
CA GLY A 23 -1.59 6.02 5.64
C GLY A 23 -1.65 6.99 6.82
N LEU A 24 -0.52 7.57 7.22
CA LEU A 24 -0.41 8.55 8.30
C LEU A 24 -1.26 9.78 8.02
N THR A 25 -1.06 10.42 6.87
CA THR A 25 -1.83 11.62 6.48
C THR A 25 -3.34 11.38 6.46
N THR A 26 -3.77 10.23 5.93
CA THR A 26 -5.20 9.86 5.93
C THR A 26 -5.71 9.65 7.35
N PHE A 27 -4.93 9.02 8.23
CA PHE A 27 -5.32 8.76 9.61
C PHE A 27 -5.42 10.03 10.45
N LEU A 28 -4.43 10.92 10.34
CA LEU A 28 -4.42 12.22 11.02
C LEU A 28 -5.59 13.10 10.57
N ARG A 29 -6.00 13.00 9.30
CA ARG A 29 -7.16 13.72 8.77
C ARG A 29 -8.48 13.10 9.21
N CYS A 30 -8.63 11.78 9.05
CA CYS A 30 -9.82 11.03 9.48
C CYS A 30 -9.50 9.54 9.72
N LYS A 31 -9.53 9.12 10.99
CA LYS A 31 -9.33 7.72 11.38
C LYS A 31 -10.33 6.77 10.71
N THR A 32 -11.60 7.17 10.57
CA THR A 32 -12.64 6.37 9.88
C THR A 32 -12.35 6.24 8.38
N GLN A 33 -11.90 7.32 7.73
CA GLN A 33 -11.49 7.27 6.33
C GLN A 33 -10.35 6.27 6.17
N TRP A 34 -9.31 6.38 7.00
CA TRP A 34 -8.18 5.45 6.98
C TRP A 34 -8.62 4.00 7.22
N PHE A 35 -9.46 3.76 8.24
CA PHE A 35 -9.92 2.41 8.56
C PHE A 35 -10.68 1.80 7.38
N LEU A 36 -11.64 2.52 6.80
CA LEU A 36 -12.44 2.04 5.68
C LEU A 36 -11.56 1.86 4.42
N SER A 37 -10.79 2.86 4.02
CA SER A 37 -10.05 2.84 2.75
C SER A 37 -8.79 2.00 2.77
N SER A 38 -8.08 1.94 3.90
CA SER A 38 -6.72 1.39 3.99
C SER A 38 -6.70 0.04 4.72
N LYS A 39 -7.36 -0.07 5.87
CA LYS A 39 -7.38 -1.31 6.67
C LYS A 39 -8.41 -2.32 6.13
N LEU A 40 -9.66 -1.89 5.99
CA LEU A 40 -10.72 -2.69 5.36
C LEU A 40 -10.49 -2.80 3.85
N GLY A 41 -10.19 -1.67 3.19
CA GLY A 41 -10.02 -1.59 1.73
C GLY A 41 -11.29 -1.18 0.98
N LEU A 42 -12.34 -0.77 1.72
CA LEU A 42 -13.58 -0.20 1.20
C LEU A 42 -13.30 1.19 0.62
N SER A 43 -13.11 1.19 -0.69
CA SER A 43 -12.66 2.35 -1.43
C SER A 43 -13.76 3.04 -2.20
N GLY A 44 -13.57 4.28 -2.63
CA GLY A 44 -14.47 4.94 -3.58
C GLY A 44 -14.22 4.56 -5.05
N PRO A 45 -15.01 5.13 -5.98
CA PRO A 45 -14.83 4.96 -7.42
C PRO A 45 -13.47 5.47 -7.90
N LEU A 46 -12.94 4.87 -8.96
CA LEU A 46 -11.77 5.38 -9.65
C LEU A 46 -12.09 6.72 -10.34
N ASN A 47 -11.17 7.68 -10.21
CA ASN A 47 -11.27 9.03 -10.72
C ASN A 47 -10.10 9.28 -11.70
N THR A 48 -10.37 9.98 -12.81
CA THR A 48 -9.37 10.33 -13.83
C THR A 48 -8.16 11.06 -13.24
N SER A 49 -8.35 11.96 -12.28
CA SER A 49 -7.24 12.68 -11.63
C SER A 49 -6.29 11.77 -10.85
N GLN A 50 -6.79 10.62 -10.33
CA GLN A 50 -5.93 9.64 -9.65
C GLN A 50 -5.05 8.90 -10.66
N VAL A 51 -5.62 8.50 -11.80
CA VAL A 51 -4.88 7.85 -12.89
C VAL A 51 -3.88 8.84 -13.49
N LEU A 52 -4.32 10.07 -13.77
CA LEU A 52 -3.51 11.16 -14.29
C LEU A 52 -2.27 11.43 -13.44
N GLY A 53 -2.43 11.49 -12.11
CA GLY A 53 -1.30 11.71 -11.21
C GLY A 53 -0.22 10.64 -11.35
N ILE A 54 -0.61 9.37 -11.41
CA ILE A 54 0.32 8.23 -11.54
C ILE A 54 1.09 8.31 -12.86
N VAL A 55 0.39 8.50 -13.98
CA VAL A 55 1.04 8.44 -15.30
C VAL A 55 1.91 9.66 -15.61
N ILE A 56 1.55 10.84 -15.09
CA ILE A 56 2.38 12.06 -15.24
C ILE A 56 3.67 11.91 -14.43
N GLU A 57 3.59 11.44 -13.18
CA GLU A 57 4.75 11.22 -12.34
C GLU A 57 5.75 10.24 -12.99
N ASP A 58 5.26 9.07 -13.43
CA ASP A 58 6.09 8.07 -14.11
C ASP A 58 6.74 8.66 -15.38
N CYS A 59 5.98 9.33 -16.23
CA CYS A 59 6.51 9.90 -17.49
C CYS A 59 7.48 11.07 -17.24
N PHE A 60 7.23 11.91 -16.25
CA PHE A 60 8.15 12.98 -15.87
C PHE A 60 9.48 12.41 -15.38
N CYS A 61 9.45 11.42 -14.47
CA CYS A 61 10.64 10.71 -14.00
C CYS A 61 11.42 10.09 -15.16
N GLU A 62 10.75 9.49 -16.16
CA GLU A 62 11.43 8.95 -17.33
C GLU A 62 12.14 10.01 -18.20
N ILE A 63 11.64 11.26 -18.27
CA ILE A 63 12.35 12.34 -18.97
C ILE A 63 13.59 12.76 -18.18
N LEU A 64 13.49 12.84 -16.84
CA LEU A 64 14.64 13.16 -15.99
C LEU A 64 15.80 12.17 -16.16
N MET A 65 15.50 10.91 -16.50
CA MET A 65 16.48 9.86 -16.76
C MET A 65 17.24 10.02 -18.10
N LYS A 66 16.85 10.95 -18.98
CA LYS A 66 17.51 11.18 -20.28
C LYS A 66 18.87 11.85 -20.12
N ARG A 67 19.74 11.66 -21.12
CA ARG A 67 21.08 12.27 -21.13
C ARG A 67 21.30 13.19 -22.34
N PRO A 68 21.52 14.50 -22.12
CA PRO A 68 21.80 15.44 -23.20
C PRO A 68 23.18 15.20 -23.81
N LYS A 69 23.32 15.54 -25.10
CA LYS A 69 24.59 15.53 -25.84
C LYS A 69 24.72 16.79 -26.67
N SER A 70 25.95 17.29 -26.82
CA SER A 70 26.26 18.44 -27.68
C SER A 70 25.46 19.71 -27.37
N ILE A 71 25.18 19.98 -26.09
CA ILE A 71 24.45 21.17 -25.63
C ILE A 71 25.45 22.24 -25.19
N ASN A 72 25.37 23.43 -25.80
CA ASN A 72 26.31 24.53 -25.58
C ASN A 72 25.70 25.71 -24.81
N SER A 73 24.38 25.71 -24.57
CA SER A 73 23.70 26.76 -23.80
C SER A 73 22.52 26.23 -23.00
N PHE A 74 22.09 26.99 -21.99
CA PHE A 74 20.89 26.66 -21.22
C PHE A 74 19.62 26.63 -22.09
N GLU A 75 19.52 27.53 -23.07
CA GLU A 75 18.37 27.57 -23.99
C GLU A 75 18.35 26.35 -24.92
N GLU A 76 19.50 25.87 -25.39
CA GLU A 76 19.59 24.60 -26.10
C GLU A 76 19.16 23.43 -25.22
N LEU A 77 19.56 23.43 -23.93
CA LEU A 77 19.14 22.40 -22.97
C LEU A 77 17.63 22.39 -22.74
N LYS A 78 17.03 23.58 -22.57
CA LYS A 78 15.58 23.76 -22.43
C LYS A 78 14.83 23.22 -23.64
N LEU A 79 15.28 23.58 -24.85
CA LEU A 79 14.66 23.10 -26.09
C LEU A 79 14.78 21.58 -26.23
N TRP A 80 15.95 21.03 -25.88
CA TRP A 80 16.17 19.58 -25.87
C TRP A 80 15.24 18.88 -24.88
N ALA A 81 15.17 19.33 -23.63
CA ALA A 81 14.31 18.72 -22.61
C ALA A 81 12.82 18.80 -23.01
N ASN A 82 12.38 19.96 -23.52
CA ASN A 82 11.00 20.15 -23.97
C ASN A 82 10.65 19.35 -25.22
N SER A 83 11.62 18.91 -26.03
CA SER A 83 11.36 18.08 -27.21
C SER A 83 10.73 16.72 -26.86
N PHE A 84 10.90 16.25 -25.63
CA PHE A 84 10.30 14.99 -25.14
C PHE A 84 8.87 15.16 -24.64
N VAL A 85 8.40 16.39 -24.39
CA VAL A 85 7.09 16.63 -23.76
C VAL A 85 5.95 16.02 -24.58
N GLU A 86 5.98 16.16 -25.90
CA GLU A 86 4.95 15.59 -26.79
C GLU A 86 4.89 14.06 -26.67
N GLU A 87 6.01 13.39 -26.89
CA GLU A 87 6.11 11.93 -26.88
C GLU A 87 5.67 11.36 -25.52
N TYR A 88 6.18 11.92 -24.43
CA TYR A 88 5.90 11.42 -23.09
C TYR A 88 4.48 11.79 -22.61
N SER A 89 3.88 12.85 -23.13
CA SER A 89 2.47 13.16 -22.86
C SER A 89 1.53 12.18 -23.55
N ILE A 90 1.82 11.81 -24.82
CA ILE A 90 1.06 10.77 -25.53
C ILE A 90 1.20 9.45 -24.79
N LYS A 91 2.42 9.10 -24.38
CA LYS A 91 2.69 7.89 -23.59
C LYS A 91 1.93 7.87 -22.26
N ALA A 92 1.83 9.01 -21.56
CA ALA A 92 1.04 9.13 -20.34
C ALA A 92 -0.47 8.99 -20.62
N MET A 93 -0.95 9.54 -21.74
CA MET A 93 -2.34 9.39 -22.18
C MET A 93 -2.70 7.93 -22.42
N ASP A 94 -1.90 7.21 -23.20
CA ASP A 94 -2.11 5.80 -23.55
C ASP A 94 -2.08 4.91 -22.29
N ARG A 95 -1.05 5.07 -21.45
CA ARG A 95 -0.95 4.33 -20.17
C ARG A 95 -2.11 4.63 -19.23
N GLY A 96 -2.58 5.87 -19.23
CA GLY A 96 -3.70 6.29 -18.40
C GLY A 96 -5.00 5.65 -18.88
N GLU A 97 -5.20 5.54 -20.20
CA GLU A 97 -6.34 4.83 -20.77
C GLU A 97 -6.29 3.34 -20.38
N GLU A 98 -5.14 2.69 -20.52
CA GLU A 98 -4.96 1.30 -20.10
C GLU A 98 -5.28 1.09 -18.61
N LEU A 99 -4.77 1.95 -17.72
CA LEU A 99 -5.05 1.89 -16.29
C LEU A 99 -6.52 2.17 -15.97
N TRP A 100 -7.14 3.11 -16.68
CA TRP A 100 -8.54 3.43 -16.53
C TRP A 100 -9.42 2.25 -16.93
N LEU A 101 -9.18 1.63 -18.08
CA LEU A 101 -9.93 0.47 -18.59
C LEU A 101 -9.75 -0.79 -17.74
N GLN A 102 -8.62 -0.92 -17.02
CA GLN A 102 -8.44 -1.99 -16.04
C GLN A 102 -9.30 -1.81 -14.78
N GLY A 103 -9.69 -0.57 -14.47
CA GLY A 103 -10.64 -0.26 -13.42
C GLY A 103 -12.03 -0.83 -13.76
N ILE A 104 -12.71 -1.39 -12.75
CA ILE A 104 -14.07 -1.95 -12.92
C ILE A 104 -15.15 -1.13 -12.23
N TRP A 105 -14.77 -0.04 -11.55
CA TRP A 105 -15.69 0.92 -10.97
C TRP A 105 -15.14 2.33 -11.05
N HIS A 106 -15.79 3.14 -11.87
CA HIS A 106 -15.43 4.53 -12.13
C HIS A 106 -16.40 5.52 -11.51
N LYS A 107 -15.95 6.76 -11.36
CA LYS A 107 -16.77 7.87 -10.89
C LYS A 107 -17.81 8.19 -11.97
N GLU A 108 -19.07 8.32 -11.57
CA GLU A 108 -20.14 8.65 -12.49
C GLU A 108 -19.88 10.00 -13.16
N GLY A 109 -20.08 10.05 -14.48
CA GLY A 109 -19.82 11.23 -15.31
C GLY A 109 -18.34 11.53 -15.59
N ALA A 110 -17.40 10.66 -15.17
CA ALA A 110 -16.00 10.79 -15.57
C ALA A 110 -15.70 9.84 -16.72
N SER A 111 -15.12 10.35 -17.81
CA SER A 111 -14.49 9.55 -18.86
C SER A 111 -12.99 9.85 -18.93
N TRP A 112 -12.19 8.86 -19.31
CA TRP A 112 -10.80 9.13 -19.67
C TRP A 112 -10.70 10.02 -20.92
N ASP A 113 -11.70 9.96 -21.81
CA ASP A 113 -11.80 10.84 -22.98
C ASP A 113 -11.88 12.34 -22.61
N ASP A 114 -12.27 12.66 -21.38
CA ASP A 114 -12.34 14.04 -20.88
C ASP A 114 -10.95 14.56 -20.44
N VAL A 115 -9.93 13.71 -20.42
CA VAL A 115 -8.56 14.12 -20.08
C VAL A 115 -7.90 14.71 -21.32
N GLU A 116 -7.58 16.00 -21.25
CA GLU A 116 -6.95 16.70 -22.36
C GLU A 116 -5.44 16.46 -22.39
N LEU A 117 -4.92 16.09 -23.58
CA LEU A 117 -3.49 15.89 -23.80
C LEU A 117 -2.67 17.16 -23.47
N GLU A 118 -3.19 18.34 -23.81
CA GLU A 118 -2.55 19.63 -23.50
C GLU A 118 -2.38 19.85 -21.99
N SER A 119 -3.30 19.32 -21.18
CA SER A 119 -3.25 19.35 -19.72
C SER A 119 -2.07 18.52 -19.18
N ILE A 120 -1.76 17.40 -19.86
CA ILE A 120 -0.59 16.56 -19.55
C ILE A 120 0.69 17.27 -19.97
N LYS A 121 0.74 17.79 -21.21
CA LYS A 121 1.90 18.53 -21.73
C LYS A 121 2.30 19.67 -20.82
N TYR A 122 1.32 20.49 -20.44
CA TYR A 122 1.51 21.61 -19.53
C TYR A 122 2.16 21.17 -18.22
N ARG A 123 1.63 20.12 -17.57
CA ARG A 123 2.16 19.62 -16.29
C ARG A 123 3.57 19.05 -16.39
N ILE A 124 3.86 18.30 -17.46
CA ILE A 124 5.21 17.79 -17.69
C ILE A 124 6.17 18.96 -17.93
N SER A 125 5.80 19.97 -18.73
CA SER A 125 6.61 21.18 -18.94
C SER A 125 6.87 21.94 -17.63
N CYS A 126 5.87 22.10 -16.77
CA CYS A 126 6.03 22.72 -15.45
C CYS A 126 6.99 21.92 -14.54
N GLY A 127 6.93 20.58 -14.58
CA GLY A 127 7.90 19.75 -13.86
C GLY A 127 9.32 19.94 -14.37
N LEU A 128 9.49 20.03 -15.70
CA LEU A 128 10.79 20.29 -16.32
C LEU A 128 11.33 21.67 -15.96
N GLU A 129 10.47 22.69 -15.87
CA GLU A 129 10.86 24.03 -15.42
C GLU A 129 11.47 23.99 -14.02
N LEU A 130 10.79 23.35 -13.07
CA LEU A 130 11.29 23.15 -11.70
C LEU A 130 12.64 22.41 -11.66
N PHE A 131 12.81 21.38 -12.50
CA PHE A 131 14.07 20.66 -12.57
C PHE A 131 15.19 21.47 -13.23
N LEU A 132 14.89 22.20 -14.30
CA LEU A 132 15.86 23.02 -15.03
C LEU A 132 16.44 24.13 -14.15
N GLU A 133 15.69 24.64 -13.17
CA GLU A 133 16.24 25.52 -12.12
C GLU A 133 17.38 24.85 -11.34
N GLU A 134 17.24 23.56 -10.97
CA GLU A 134 18.29 22.80 -10.28
C GLU A 134 19.51 22.60 -11.18
N VAL A 135 19.30 22.37 -12.47
CA VAL A 135 20.39 22.23 -13.45
C VAL A 135 21.14 23.55 -13.62
N GLU A 136 20.43 24.67 -13.73
CA GLU A 136 21.03 26.01 -13.80
C GLU A 136 21.81 26.35 -12.53
N ASN A 137 21.24 26.04 -11.36
CA ASN A 137 21.95 26.20 -10.08
C ASN A 137 23.22 25.34 -10.01
N CYS A 138 23.16 24.10 -10.48
CA CYS A 138 24.31 23.20 -10.57
C CYS A 138 25.41 23.75 -11.48
N TYR A 139 25.04 24.23 -12.66
CA TYR A 139 25.97 24.85 -13.60
C TYR A 139 26.63 26.09 -12.99
N ASN A 140 25.83 26.98 -12.39
CA ASN A 140 26.32 28.22 -11.75
C ASN A 140 27.21 27.96 -10.53
N ALA A 141 27.01 26.83 -9.84
CA ALA A 141 27.85 26.34 -8.75
C ALA A 141 29.11 25.60 -9.25
N GLY A 142 29.38 25.58 -10.56
CA GLY A 142 30.54 24.91 -11.14
C GLY A 142 30.46 23.39 -11.11
N GLY A 143 29.24 22.81 -11.15
CA GLY A 143 29.00 21.36 -11.12
C GLY A 143 28.90 20.77 -9.71
N GLY A 144 28.89 21.61 -8.66
CA GLY A 144 28.79 21.16 -7.27
C GLY A 144 30.03 20.44 -6.75
N PRO A 145 30.00 19.96 -5.50
CA PRO A 145 31.17 19.37 -4.84
C PRO A 145 31.62 18.03 -5.43
N TYR A 146 30.80 17.39 -6.26
CA TYR A 146 31.02 16.02 -6.74
C TYR A 146 31.48 15.93 -8.19
N LEU A 147 31.60 17.04 -8.92
CA LEU A 147 31.91 17.05 -10.36
C LEU A 147 33.10 16.16 -10.73
N GLU A 148 34.23 16.30 -10.03
CA GLU A 148 35.44 15.55 -10.37
C GLU A 148 35.34 14.06 -10.02
N SER A 149 34.57 13.70 -9.00
CA SER A 149 34.26 12.30 -8.70
C SER A 149 33.40 11.69 -9.80
N PHE A 150 32.41 12.43 -10.31
CA PHE A 150 31.60 11.98 -11.45
C PHE A 150 32.44 11.80 -12.73
N ARG A 151 33.33 12.75 -13.05
CA ARG A 151 34.25 12.65 -14.21
C ARG A 151 35.16 11.42 -14.14
N LYS A 152 35.56 11.01 -12.92
CA LYS A 152 36.38 9.81 -12.67
C LYS A 152 35.58 8.50 -12.73
N GLY A 153 34.25 8.59 -12.73
CA GLY A 153 33.37 7.43 -12.60
C GLY A 153 33.31 6.86 -11.18
N ASP A 154 33.62 7.68 -10.18
CA ASP A 154 33.53 7.27 -8.77
C ASP A 154 32.06 7.10 -8.34
N PHE A 155 31.82 6.18 -7.40
CA PHE A 155 30.52 6.03 -6.76
C PHE A 155 30.32 7.14 -5.72
N VAL A 156 29.69 8.24 -6.11
CA VAL A 156 29.38 9.38 -5.22
C VAL A 156 28.30 9.01 -4.21
N PHE A 157 27.30 8.27 -4.65
CA PHE A 157 26.17 7.83 -3.82
C PHE A 157 26.08 6.31 -3.82
N GLU A 158 25.63 5.72 -2.71
CA GLU A 158 25.46 4.27 -2.60
C GLU A 158 24.51 3.70 -3.68
N ILE A 159 23.45 4.43 -3.99
CA ILE A 159 22.63 4.22 -5.19
C ILE A 159 22.61 5.53 -5.98
N ASN A 160 23.14 5.45 -7.20
CA ASN A 160 23.13 6.55 -8.16
C ASN A 160 21.71 6.83 -8.66
N SER A 161 21.51 8.05 -9.14
CA SER A 161 20.28 8.42 -9.84
C SER A 161 20.10 7.50 -11.06
N PRO A 162 18.94 6.86 -11.28
CA PRO A 162 18.73 5.98 -12.43
C PRO A 162 18.77 6.74 -13.76
N ALA A 163 19.49 6.25 -14.77
CA ALA A 163 19.50 6.83 -16.11
C ALA A 163 19.09 5.82 -17.19
N TRP A 164 18.59 6.34 -18.31
CA TRP A 164 18.60 5.59 -19.56
C TRP A 164 20.05 5.35 -19.98
N GLY A 165 20.33 4.17 -20.52
CA GLY A 165 21.71 3.78 -20.79
C GLY A 165 22.48 3.27 -19.57
N GLU A 166 21.79 2.88 -18.49
CA GLU A 166 22.38 2.19 -17.34
C GLU A 166 21.54 0.99 -16.89
N GLU A 167 22.16 0.05 -16.17
CA GLU A 167 21.47 -1.13 -15.64
C GLU A 167 20.54 -0.74 -14.50
N PRO A 168 19.23 -1.06 -14.59
CA PRO A 168 18.31 -0.79 -13.50
C PRO A 168 18.70 -1.59 -12.25
N ILE A 169 18.70 -0.93 -11.10
CA ILE A 169 19.07 -1.53 -9.82
C ILE A 169 17.82 -2.12 -9.16
N PHE A 170 17.78 -3.45 -9.04
CA PHE A 170 16.68 -4.15 -8.37
C PHE A 170 16.95 -4.32 -6.87
N PRO A 171 15.98 -4.04 -5.97
CA PRO A 171 16.10 -4.30 -4.54
C PRO A 171 16.44 -5.75 -4.17
N ILE A 172 15.99 -6.73 -4.96
CA ILE A 172 16.27 -8.16 -4.80
C ILE A 172 16.69 -8.73 -6.17
N PRO A 173 17.95 -8.51 -6.60
CA PRO A 173 18.42 -8.91 -7.93
C PRO A 173 18.24 -10.41 -8.18
N ASP A 174 18.50 -11.26 -7.19
CA ASP A 174 18.41 -12.73 -7.30
C ASP A 174 17.01 -13.26 -7.64
N LYS A 175 15.96 -12.45 -7.46
CA LYS A 175 14.58 -12.84 -7.80
C LYS A 175 14.16 -12.42 -9.21
N VAL A 176 14.99 -11.67 -9.92
CA VAL A 176 14.71 -11.23 -11.30
C VAL A 176 15.15 -12.31 -12.28
N ASN A 177 14.29 -13.30 -12.54
CA ASN A 177 14.66 -14.48 -13.35
C ASN A 177 14.86 -14.18 -14.85
N ASN A 178 14.39 -13.04 -15.35
CA ASN A 178 14.43 -12.72 -16.78
C ASN A 178 15.63 -11.84 -17.12
N PHE A 179 16.64 -12.43 -17.77
CA PHE A 179 17.81 -11.71 -18.28
C PHE A 179 17.44 -10.56 -19.23
N ALA A 180 16.33 -10.65 -19.97
CA ALA A 180 15.88 -9.56 -20.84
C ALA A 180 15.38 -8.33 -20.07
N ILE A 181 14.84 -8.51 -18.85
CA ILE A 181 14.44 -7.39 -17.99
C ILE A 181 15.67 -6.70 -17.38
N ARG A 182 16.79 -7.43 -17.24
CA ARG A 182 18.07 -6.86 -16.78
C ARG A 182 18.87 -6.22 -17.92
N LYS A 183 18.60 -6.61 -19.18
CA LYS A 183 19.36 -6.16 -20.35
C LYS A 183 18.73 -4.90 -20.93
N TRP A 184 19.41 -3.77 -20.76
CA TRP A 184 19.06 -2.49 -21.36
C TRP A 184 19.91 -2.25 -22.61
N SER A 185 19.32 -1.63 -23.63
CA SER A 185 19.91 -1.56 -24.99
C SER A 185 19.87 -0.15 -25.60
N ILE A 186 19.83 0.89 -24.78
CA ILE A 186 19.83 2.27 -25.25
C ILE A 186 21.23 2.85 -25.03
N GLU A 187 21.94 3.19 -26.11
CA GLU A 187 23.25 3.85 -26.04
C GLU A 187 23.09 5.36 -25.73
N GLU A 188 22.77 5.67 -24.48
CA GLU A 188 22.70 7.03 -23.93
C GLU A 188 23.84 7.25 -22.92
N ASN A 189 25.09 7.12 -23.36
CA ASN A 189 26.25 7.43 -22.52
C ASN A 189 26.40 8.95 -22.36
N ILE A 190 26.85 9.37 -21.18
CA ILE A 190 27.28 10.75 -20.94
C ILE A 190 28.70 10.98 -21.46
N GLU A 191 28.94 12.19 -21.97
CA GLU A 191 30.26 12.71 -22.33
C GLU A 191 30.75 13.65 -21.22
N TRP A 192 31.63 13.15 -20.36
CA TRP A 192 32.30 13.94 -19.33
C TRP A 192 33.43 14.77 -19.93
N GLN A 193 33.62 15.98 -19.41
CA GLN A 193 34.77 16.81 -19.78
C GLN A 193 36.03 16.34 -19.05
N GLU A 194 37.19 16.79 -19.52
CA GLU A 194 38.48 16.55 -18.86
C GLU A 194 38.53 17.22 -17.47
N GLU A 195 39.27 16.61 -16.55
CA GLU A 195 39.47 17.11 -15.17
C GLU A 195 39.90 18.60 -15.16
N ASN A 196 39.32 19.39 -14.27
CA ASN A 196 39.47 20.85 -14.15
C ASN A 196 38.92 21.71 -15.31
N SER A 197 38.24 21.11 -16.31
CA SER A 197 37.53 21.90 -17.32
C SER A 197 36.29 22.57 -16.69
N PRO A 198 35.85 23.74 -17.18
CA PRO A 198 34.55 24.31 -16.79
C PRO A 198 33.43 23.28 -16.96
N VAL A 199 32.48 23.26 -16.03
CA VAL A 199 31.31 22.38 -16.13
C VAL A 199 30.53 22.69 -17.42
N SER A 200 30.09 21.65 -18.11
CA SER A 200 29.18 21.78 -19.26
C SER A 200 27.71 21.67 -18.83
N TRP A 201 26.79 22.11 -19.69
CA TRP A 201 25.35 21.94 -19.44
C TRP A 201 24.93 20.47 -19.37
N CYS A 202 25.61 19.58 -20.12
CA CYS A 202 25.37 18.14 -20.05
C CYS A 202 25.79 17.56 -18.69
N GLU A 203 26.97 17.97 -18.18
CA GLU A 203 27.44 17.56 -16.85
C GLU A 203 26.53 18.10 -15.75
N ALA A 204 26.10 19.36 -15.85
CA ALA A 204 25.20 19.97 -14.87
C ALA A 204 23.85 19.22 -14.80
N TRP A 205 23.27 18.82 -15.95
CA TRP A 205 22.05 18.01 -15.99
C TRP A 205 22.25 16.68 -15.26
N GLU A 206 23.33 15.96 -15.57
CA GLU A 206 23.59 14.64 -14.99
C GLU A 206 23.87 14.71 -13.49
N ILE A 207 24.61 15.71 -13.03
CA ILE A 207 24.92 15.89 -11.61
C ILE A 207 23.68 16.34 -10.84
N ALA A 208 22.88 17.24 -11.41
CA ALA A 208 21.63 17.72 -10.80
C ALA A 208 20.53 16.66 -10.76
N ARG A 209 20.59 15.66 -11.66
CA ARG A 209 19.58 14.61 -11.82
C ARG A 209 19.26 13.93 -10.48
N PRO A 210 18.03 14.07 -9.96
CA PRO A 210 17.67 13.47 -8.68
C PRO A 210 17.70 11.96 -8.77
N TRP A 211 17.85 11.29 -7.62
CA TRP A 211 17.39 9.91 -7.55
C TRP A 211 15.87 9.92 -7.72
N VAL A 212 15.38 9.10 -8.64
CA VAL A 212 13.95 8.94 -8.92
C VAL A 212 13.59 7.46 -8.82
N LYS A 213 12.31 7.17 -8.61
CA LYS A 213 11.81 5.81 -8.81
C LYS A 213 12.05 5.37 -10.26
N ASP A 214 12.74 4.24 -10.44
CA ASP A 214 13.01 3.69 -11.77
C ASP A 214 11.79 2.90 -12.29
N PRO A 215 11.07 3.36 -13.32
CA PRO A 215 9.86 2.68 -13.82
C PRO A 215 10.17 1.33 -14.50
N ARG A 216 11.44 1.04 -14.81
CA ARG A 216 11.88 -0.28 -15.31
C ARG A 216 11.89 -1.34 -14.21
N VAL A 217 11.94 -0.93 -12.95
CA VAL A 217 12.07 -1.82 -11.79
C VAL A 217 10.68 -2.14 -11.23
N HIS A 218 10.18 -3.34 -11.56
CA HIS A 218 8.90 -3.85 -11.07
C HIS A 218 8.89 -4.18 -9.55
N GLN A 219 10.07 -4.28 -8.93
CA GLN A 219 10.19 -4.55 -7.50
C GLN A 219 9.94 -3.27 -6.69
N PRO A 220 9.43 -3.35 -5.45
CA PRO A 220 9.16 -2.18 -4.63
C PRO A 220 10.44 -1.39 -4.30
N GLN A 221 10.49 -0.13 -4.72
CA GLN A 221 11.58 0.81 -4.41
C GLN A 221 11.17 1.67 -3.21
N ARG A 222 11.31 1.12 -2.00
CA ARG A 222 10.82 1.73 -0.75
C ARG A 222 11.86 1.71 0.34
N LEU A 223 11.85 2.73 1.18
CA LEU A 223 12.45 2.65 2.51
C LEU A 223 11.63 1.69 3.37
N PHE A 224 12.30 0.82 4.12
CA PHE A 224 11.68 -0.08 5.09
C PHE A 224 12.37 0.13 6.43
N HIS A 225 11.60 0.49 7.46
CA HIS A 225 12.13 0.61 8.81
C HIS A 225 12.77 -0.73 9.22
N PRO A 226 13.90 -0.74 9.95
CA PRO A 226 14.62 -1.98 10.30
C PRO A 226 13.74 -3.06 10.97
N GLU A 227 12.87 -2.63 11.89
CA GLU A 227 11.87 -3.50 12.54
C GLU A 227 10.66 -3.88 11.66
N GLY A 228 10.55 -3.38 10.43
CA GLY A 228 9.55 -3.79 9.45
C GLY A 228 8.13 -3.24 9.61
N TRP A 229 7.87 -2.34 10.57
CA TRP A 229 6.54 -1.77 10.86
C TRP A 229 6.19 -0.49 10.08
N ALA A 230 7.15 0.13 9.40
CA ALA A 230 6.96 1.31 8.57
C ALA A 230 7.62 1.16 7.20
N ALA A 231 7.02 1.74 6.17
CA ALA A 231 7.60 1.81 4.83
C ALA A 231 7.13 3.04 4.05
N GLY A 232 8.01 3.61 3.22
CA GLY A 232 7.75 4.81 2.41
C GLY A 232 8.36 4.68 1.02
N GLU A 233 7.67 5.22 0.02
CA GLU A 233 8.16 5.33 -1.37
C GLU A 233 8.46 6.80 -1.60
N LEU A 234 9.70 7.14 -1.94
CA LEU A 234 10.11 8.50 -2.26
C LEU A 234 9.90 8.75 -3.75
N ASP A 235 9.53 9.97 -4.12
CA ASP A 235 9.40 10.35 -5.54
C ASP A 235 10.76 10.79 -6.07
N LEU A 236 11.36 11.81 -5.44
CA LEU A 236 12.67 12.35 -5.81
C LEU A 236 13.57 12.62 -4.58
N VAL A 237 14.89 12.45 -4.76
CA VAL A 237 15.91 12.89 -3.80
C VAL A 237 17.00 13.68 -4.52
N LEU A 238 17.10 14.97 -4.23
CA LEU A 238 18.15 15.87 -4.74
C LEU A 238 19.35 15.86 -3.80
N ARG A 239 20.56 15.72 -4.36
CA ARG A 239 21.82 15.60 -3.61
C ARG A 239 23.01 16.28 -4.28
N TRP A 240 22.79 17.02 -5.36
CA TRP A 240 23.84 17.46 -6.26
C TRP A 240 24.83 18.46 -5.64
N ASP A 241 24.36 19.28 -4.69
CA ASP A 241 25.12 20.33 -4.00
C ASP A 241 25.71 19.87 -2.66
N GLY A 242 25.66 18.56 -2.38
CA GLY A 242 26.08 17.97 -1.11
C GLY A 242 25.05 18.07 0.02
N ARG A 243 23.86 18.61 -0.26
CA ARG A 243 22.73 18.64 0.66
C ARG A 243 21.64 17.68 0.22
N ILE A 244 21.02 16.96 1.15
CA ILE A 244 19.96 15.99 0.86
C ILE A 244 18.62 16.70 0.97
N ARG A 245 17.89 16.75 -0.15
CA ARG A 245 16.51 17.26 -0.19
C ARG A 245 15.55 16.16 -0.65
N ILE A 246 14.49 15.92 0.13
CA ILE A 246 13.41 15.00 -0.24
C ILE A 246 12.30 15.79 -0.89
N ILE A 247 11.87 15.36 -2.07
CA ILE A 247 10.82 16.03 -2.84
C ILE A 247 9.71 15.03 -3.16
N ASP A 248 8.47 15.48 -2.98
CA ASP A 248 7.26 14.74 -3.31
C ASP A 248 6.51 15.50 -4.43
N ILE A 249 6.14 14.77 -5.49
CA ILE A 249 5.53 15.32 -6.70
C ILE A 249 4.01 15.29 -6.54
N LYS A 250 3.35 16.41 -6.88
CA LYS A 250 1.90 16.52 -6.93
C LYS A 250 1.46 16.99 -8.31
N SER A 251 0.59 16.22 -8.96
CA SER A 251 0.03 16.60 -10.27
C SER A 251 -0.94 17.80 -10.22
N GLY A 252 -1.46 18.13 -9.04
CA GLY A 252 -2.39 19.25 -8.83
C GLY A 252 -1.71 20.54 -8.40
N ASN A 253 -2.49 21.42 -7.76
CA ASN A 253 -2.05 22.73 -7.27
C ASN A 253 -1.88 22.76 -5.73
N PRO A 254 -1.11 23.72 -5.19
CA PRO A 254 -0.88 23.86 -3.75
C PRO A 254 -2.10 24.40 -2.98
N GLU A 255 -3.14 24.88 -3.67
CA GLU A 255 -4.38 25.35 -3.04
C GLU A 255 -5.37 24.20 -2.75
N SER A 256 -5.08 22.99 -3.22
CA SER A 256 -5.96 21.84 -3.02
C SER A 256 -6.12 21.49 -1.54
N LYS A 257 -7.28 20.93 -1.17
CA LYS A 257 -7.54 20.46 0.20
C LYS A 257 -6.55 19.38 0.67
N PHE A 258 -5.83 18.73 -0.24
CA PHE A 258 -4.81 17.73 0.07
C PHE A 258 -3.44 18.34 0.38
N ALA A 259 -3.17 19.58 -0.07
CA ALA A 259 -1.87 20.22 0.07
C ALA A 259 -1.46 20.43 1.54
N VAL A 260 -2.43 20.71 2.42
CA VAL A 260 -2.20 20.89 3.87
C VAL A 260 -1.58 19.65 4.51
N SER A 261 -1.78 18.46 3.95
CA SER A 261 -1.23 17.21 4.49
C SER A 261 0.18 16.89 4.01
N LEU A 262 0.73 17.62 3.03
CA LEU A 262 2.01 17.31 2.41
C LEU A 262 3.18 17.36 3.41
N ILE A 263 3.17 18.33 4.32
CA ILE A 263 4.20 18.43 5.38
C ILE A 263 4.29 17.16 6.23
N HIS A 264 3.16 16.52 6.57
CA HIS A 264 3.18 15.29 7.34
C HIS A 264 3.73 14.11 6.54
N GLN A 265 3.49 14.09 5.21
CA GLN A 265 4.07 13.10 4.31
C GLN A 265 5.59 13.25 4.22
N LEU A 266 6.07 14.47 4.01
CA LEU A 266 7.51 14.78 3.93
C LEU A 266 8.22 14.54 5.27
N ARG A 267 7.62 14.94 6.41
CA ARG A 267 8.12 14.61 7.76
C ARG A 267 8.24 13.09 7.97
N PHE A 268 7.26 12.31 7.52
CA PHE A 268 7.37 10.85 7.61
C PHE A 268 8.54 10.31 6.79
N TYR A 269 8.75 10.83 5.57
CA TYR A 269 9.87 10.42 4.73
C TYR A 269 11.22 10.83 5.29
N SER A 270 11.34 12.03 5.84
CA SER A 270 12.59 12.49 6.46
C SER A 270 12.97 11.66 7.67
N TRP A 271 11.99 11.30 8.52
CA TRP A 271 12.21 10.40 9.65
C TRP A 271 12.60 9.00 9.18
N LEU A 272 11.87 8.45 8.21
CA LEU A 272 12.15 7.13 7.71
C LEU A 272 13.53 7.07 7.02
N TRP A 273 13.96 8.17 6.38
CA TRP A 273 15.33 8.30 5.89
C TRP A 273 16.35 8.12 7.00
N ARG A 274 16.22 8.86 8.12
CA ARG A 274 17.10 8.77 9.29
C ARG A 274 17.17 7.34 9.85
N GLU A 275 16.01 6.69 10.00
CA GLU A 275 15.90 5.31 10.52
C GLU A 275 16.53 4.26 9.60
N THR A 276 16.75 4.57 8.32
CA THR A 276 17.31 3.62 7.33
C THR A 276 18.69 4.01 6.80
N HIS A 277 19.26 5.14 7.24
CA HIS A 277 20.54 5.68 6.77
C HIS A 277 21.48 6.01 7.94
N ASP A 278 21.58 5.10 8.91
CA ASP A 278 22.53 5.21 10.03
C ASP A 278 22.46 6.55 10.79
N GLY A 279 21.26 7.14 10.90
CA GLY A 279 21.04 8.41 11.59
C GLY A 279 21.31 9.67 10.75
N GLU A 280 21.58 9.54 9.45
CA GLU A 280 21.71 10.68 8.53
C GLU A 280 20.43 11.53 8.52
N VAL A 281 20.60 12.85 8.59
CA VAL A 281 19.51 13.82 8.52
C VAL A 281 19.50 14.48 7.15
N ILE A 282 18.33 14.94 6.73
CA ILE A 282 18.18 15.69 5.48
C ILE A 282 18.30 17.19 5.74
N ASP A 283 18.58 17.95 4.69
CA ASP A 283 18.76 19.40 4.74
C ASP A 283 17.49 20.18 4.37
N GLY A 284 16.55 19.56 3.65
CA GLY A 284 15.31 20.22 3.25
C GLY A 284 14.25 19.28 2.68
N MET A 285 13.00 19.77 2.65
CA MET A 285 11.86 19.06 2.09
C MET A 285 11.09 19.95 1.13
N GLU A 286 10.64 19.42 0.00
CA GLU A 286 9.91 20.18 -1.00
C GLU A 286 8.68 19.44 -1.55
N GLY A 287 7.65 20.21 -1.88
CA GLY A 287 6.51 19.78 -2.69
C GLY A 287 6.61 20.40 -4.07
N TRP A 288 6.69 19.57 -5.11
CA TRP A 288 6.69 20.04 -6.51
C TRP A 288 5.30 19.86 -7.10
N TYR A 289 4.60 20.96 -7.32
CA TYR A 289 3.27 20.96 -7.91
C TYR A 289 3.36 21.24 -9.40
N LEU A 290 2.97 20.25 -10.19
CA LEU A 290 3.10 20.27 -11.64
C LEU A 290 2.03 21.14 -12.30
N ASP A 291 0.96 21.51 -11.59
CA ASP A 291 0.00 22.49 -12.06
C ASP A 291 0.48 23.90 -11.68
N GLY A 292 1.19 24.57 -12.59
CA GLY A 292 1.71 25.93 -12.38
C GLY A 292 3.17 26.04 -11.93
N ALA A 293 3.94 24.95 -12.01
CA ALA A 293 5.37 24.90 -11.64
C ALA A 293 5.64 25.49 -10.23
N HIS A 294 4.82 25.10 -9.24
CA HIS A 294 4.96 25.64 -7.90
C HIS A 294 5.88 24.77 -7.04
N ARG A 295 6.90 25.41 -6.47
CA ARG A 295 7.76 24.84 -5.42
C ARG A 295 7.28 25.30 -4.06
N VAL A 296 6.93 24.35 -3.18
CA VAL A 296 6.62 24.62 -1.77
C VAL A 296 7.70 24.02 -0.90
N THR A 297 8.44 24.86 -0.17
CA THR A 297 9.55 24.45 0.69
C THR A 297 9.09 24.27 2.14
N TYR A 298 9.67 23.28 2.82
CA TYR A 298 9.49 23.04 4.24
C TYR A 298 10.85 22.82 4.93
N ASP A 299 10.98 23.30 6.16
CA ASP A 299 12.18 23.10 6.96
C ASP A 299 12.34 21.64 7.37
N ALA A 300 13.57 21.12 7.30
CA ALA A 300 13.89 19.79 7.80
C ALA A 300 13.66 19.71 9.32
N PRO A 301 13.22 18.55 9.85
CA PRO A 301 13.06 18.40 11.29
C PRO A 301 14.38 18.60 12.04
N THR A 302 14.29 19.20 13.22
CA THR A 302 15.38 19.29 14.19
C THR A 302 15.71 17.92 14.79
N LEU A 303 16.89 17.77 15.39
CA LEU A 303 17.29 16.54 16.08
C LEU A 303 16.30 16.14 17.18
N GLU A 304 15.80 17.12 17.95
CA GLU A 304 14.80 16.90 19.00
C GLU A 304 13.46 16.41 18.42
N GLU A 305 13.02 17.01 17.30
CA GLU A 305 11.81 16.54 16.61
C GLU A 305 11.96 15.10 16.13
N TYR A 306 13.07 14.76 15.46
CA TYR A 306 13.30 13.40 15.01
C TYR A 306 13.27 12.37 16.15
N ASP A 307 13.88 12.68 17.30
CA ASP A 307 13.88 11.77 18.46
C ASP A 307 12.45 11.55 18.99
N SER A 308 11.59 12.57 18.90
CA SER A 308 10.17 12.44 19.26
C SER A 308 9.33 11.71 18.20
N MET A 309 9.69 11.82 16.91
CA MET A 309 8.92 11.28 15.78
C MET A 309 8.85 9.75 15.78
N SER A 310 9.90 9.05 16.20
CA SER A 310 9.86 7.58 16.32
C SER A 310 8.78 7.13 17.31
N THR A 311 8.65 7.84 18.44
CA THR A 311 7.60 7.58 19.43
C THR A 311 6.21 7.96 18.89
N GLU A 312 6.09 9.14 18.28
CA GLU A 312 4.86 9.63 17.65
C GLU A 312 4.30 8.61 16.64
N PHE A 313 5.12 8.19 15.67
CA PHE A 313 4.68 7.30 14.62
C PHE A 313 4.46 5.86 15.10
N LYS A 314 5.20 5.39 16.12
CA LYS A 314 4.94 4.10 16.75
C LYS A 314 3.61 4.10 17.51
N GLN A 315 3.26 5.21 18.17
CA GLN A 315 1.96 5.37 18.80
C GLN A 315 0.84 5.36 17.76
N VAL A 316 0.95 6.16 16.69
CA VAL A 316 -0.03 6.16 15.60
C VAL A 316 -0.18 4.77 14.97
N HIS A 317 0.93 4.08 14.73
CA HIS A 317 0.93 2.70 14.22
C HIS A 317 0.18 1.75 15.16
N SER A 318 0.40 1.86 16.47
CA SER A 318 -0.29 1.05 17.48
C SER A 318 -1.80 1.33 17.49
N GLU A 319 -2.21 2.60 17.42
CA GLU A 319 -3.62 2.98 17.29
C GLU A 319 -4.24 2.37 16.03
N MET A 320 -3.57 2.52 14.87
CA MET A 320 -3.98 1.91 13.60
C MET A 320 -4.17 0.38 13.71
N GLN A 321 -3.24 -0.32 14.35
CA GLN A 321 -3.34 -1.77 14.53
C GLN A 321 -4.51 -2.15 15.43
N SER A 322 -4.81 -1.35 16.46
CA SER A 322 -5.91 -1.60 17.39
C SER A 322 -7.32 -1.39 16.79
N MET A 323 -7.43 -0.62 15.69
CA MET A 323 -8.71 -0.24 15.11
C MET A 323 -9.45 -1.39 14.44
N GLY A 324 -10.61 -1.76 14.97
CA GLY A 324 -11.53 -2.71 14.35
C GLY A 324 -11.06 -4.16 14.42
N GLU A 325 -12.03 -5.05 14.52
CA GLU A 325 -11.83 -6.49 14.61
C GLU A 325 -13.12 -7.18 14.16
N GLY A 326 -12.99 -8.33 13.50
CA GLY A 326 -14.15 -9.04 12.99
C GLY A 326 -14.81 -8.28 11.82
N PRO A 327 -16.03 -8.68 11.43
CA PRO A 327 -16.80 -8.02 10.39
C PRO A 327 -16.93 -6.51 10.67
N ALA A 328 -16.48 -5.66 9.75
CA ALA A 328 -16.38 -4.23 10.00
C ALA A 328 -17.77 -3.59 10.10
N VAL A 329 -18.09 -2.92 11.21
CA VAL A 329 -19.36 -2.20 11.36
C VAL A 329 -19.43 -1.03 10.37
N PHE A 330 -20.52 -0.95 9.61
CA PHE A 330 -20.79 0.15 8.69
C PHE A 330 -22.29 0.26 8.39
N PRO A 331 -22.87 1.47 8.42
CA PRO A 331 -22.27 2.72 8.89
C PRO A 331 -22.03 2.71 10.41
N ASN A 332 -21.10 3.54 10.89
CA ASN A 332 -20.82 3.67 12.33
C ASN A 332 -21.86 4.57 13.02
N ALA A 333 -22.17 4.27 14.30
CA ALA A 333 -23.12 5.03 15.12
C ALA A 333 -22.55 6.37 15.61
N GLN A 334 -21.26 6.41 15.88
CA GLN A 334 -20.57 7.66 16.19
C GLN A 334 -20.29 8.42 14.90
N GLN A 335 -20.79 9.66 14.82
CA GLN A 335 -20.29 10.61 13.83
C GLN A 335 -18.77 10.68 13.99
N SER A 336 -18.05 10.19 12.98
CA SER A 336 -16.63 10.44 12.90
C SER A 336 -16.40 11.95 12.83
N GLU A 337 -15.24 12.43 13.25
CA GLU A 337 -14.83 13.82 13.02
C GLU A 337 -14.91 14.24 11.53
N CYS A 338 -15.02 13.30 10.58
CA CYS A 338 -15.31 13.61 9.18
C CYS A 338 -16.83 13.85 8.98
N LYS A 339 -17.18 15.12 8.74
CA LYS A 339 -18.50 15.56 8.24
C LYS A 339 -18.74 15.29 6.74
N GLY A 340 -17.92 14.45 6.11
CA GLY A 340 -17.89 14.25 4.65
C GLY A 340 -17.15 15.35 3.86
N GLU A 341 -16.70 16.43 4.50
CA GLU A 341 -16.17 17.62 3.82
C GLU A 341 -14.65 17.61 3.58
N GLN A 342 -13.95 16.69 4.25
CA GLN A 342 -12.50 16.57 4.17
C GLN A 342 -12.06 15.91 2.86
N ALA A 343 -10.80 16.13 2.50
CA ALA A 343 -10.22 15.65 1.25
C ALA A 343 -10.32 14.11 1.12
N GLY A 344 -10.97 13.64 0.05
CA GLY A 344 -11.15 12.22 -0.24
C GLY A 344 -12.16 11.49 0.68
N CYS A 345 -12.94 12.21 1.51
CA CYS A 345 -14.04 11.57 2.23
C CYS A 345 -15.08 11.02 1.22
N HIS A 346 -15.58 9.82 1.50
CA HIS A 346 -16.64 9.16 0.73
C HIS A 346 -17.46 8.29 1.69
N TRP A 347 -17.06 7.04 1.92
CA TRP A 347 -17.74 6.15 2.86
C TRP A 347 -17.71 6.63 4.31
N CYS A 348 -16.62 7.27 4.74
CA CYS A 348 -16.49 7.81 6.10
C CYS A 348 -17.44 8.97 6.42
N GLY A 349 -18.09 9.56 5.40
CA GLY A 349 -19.14 10.56 5.61
C GLY A 349 -20.51 9.96 5.94
N VAL A 350 -20.68 8.63 5.83
CA VAL A 350 -21.95 7.94 6.09
C VAL A 350 -22.00 7.48 7.55
N SER A 351 -23.06 7.85 8.26
CA SER A 351 -23.31 7.40 9.64
C SER A 351 -24.80 7.06 9.85
N ARG A 352 -25.09 6.20 10.84
CA ARG A 352 -26.45 5.90 11.31
C ARG A 352 -26.43 5.81 12.82
N ASP A 353 -27.07 6.76 13.50
CA ASP A 353 -27.09 6.80 14.96
C ASP A 353 -27.92 5.65 15.58
N ASP A 354 -27.88 5.53 16.91
CA ASP A 354 -28.58 4.48 17.66
C ASP A 354 -30.12 4.58 17.54
N SER A 355 -30.65 5.73 17.10
CA SER A 355 -32.08 5.92 16.82
C SER A 355 -32.46 5.56 15.37
N GLY A 356 -31.48 5.20 14.54
CA GLY A 356 -31.65 4.83 13.14
C GLY A 356 -31.62 6.02 12.17
N VAL A 357 -31.28 7.23 12.63
CA VAL A 357 -31.20 8.42 11.77
C VAL A 357 -29.91 8.40 10.97
N TRP A 358 -30.04 8.56 9.67
CA TRP A 358 -28.91 8.55 8.73
C TRP A 358 -28.34 9.94 8.48
N THR A 359 -27.03 9.99 8.26
CA THR A 359 -26.33 11.13 7.66
C THR A 359 -25.66 10.67 6.36
N ASN A 360 -25.84 11.45 5.27
CA ASN A 360 -25.33 11.16 3.93
C ASN A 360 -25.71 9.75 3.42
N SER A 361 -26.97 9.33 3.63
CA SER A 361 -27.48 8.04 3.15
C SER A 361 -27.47 7.92 1.64
N ASP A 362 -27.55 9.06 0.93
CA ASP A 362 -27.53 9.18 -0.52
C ASP A 362 -26.31 8.48 -1.16
N ILE A 363 -25.16 8.46 -0.47
CA ILE A 363 -23.97 7.74 -0.92
C ILE A 363 -24.26 6.23 -1.04
N VAL A 364 -24.90 5.64 -0.04
CA VAL A 364 -25.26 4.21 -0.04
C VAL A 364 -26.45 3.97 -0.96
N GLU A 365 -27.48 4.80 -0.90
CA GLU A 365 -28.71 4.67 -1.69
C GLU A 365 -28.45 4.78 -3.20
N SER A 366 -27.50 5.62 -3.62
CA SER A 366 -27.09 5.74 -5.02
C SER A 366 -26.51 4.43 -5.59
N ILE A 367 -26.08 3.52 -4.72
CA ILE A 367 -25.48 2.23 -5.09
C ILE A 367 -26.48 1.11 -4.87
N THR A 368 -27.03 0.98 -3.66
CA THR A 368 -27.84 -0.18 -3.27
C THR A 368 -29.33 0.01 -3.54
N LYS A 369 -29.79 1.26 -3.72
CA LYS A 369 -31.20 1.67 -3.78
C LYS A 369 -32.02 1.31 -2.53
N LYS A 370 -31.40 0.72 -1.50
CA LYS A 370 -32.03 0.21 -0.28
C LYS A 370 -31.08 0.37 0.91
N LEU A 371 -31.59 0.88 2.01
CA LEU A 371 -30.85 1.02 3.27
C LEU A 371 -31.04 -0.17 4.21
N GLU A 372 -32.15 -0.88 4.07
CA GLU A 372 -32.46 -2.08 4.86
C GLU A 372 -32.35 -3.33 4.00
N ILE A 373 -31.70 -4.34 4.56
CA ILE A 373 -31.38 -5.57 3.85
C ILE A 373 -31.93 -6.74 4.66
N GLU A 374 -32.84 -7.48 4.04
CA GLU A 374 -33.32 -8.74 4.58
C GLU A 374 -32.38 -9.87 4.15
N ILE A 375 -31.79 -10.57 5.12
CA ILE A 375 -30.96 -11.77 4.90
C ILE A 375 -31.81 -13.00 5.18
N LYS A 376 -31.84 -13.95 4.24
CA LYS A 376 -32.65 -15.18 4.33
C LYS A 376 -31.78 -16.43 4.38
N PRO A 377 -32.22 -17.49 5.07
CA PRO A 377 -31.57 -18.79 4.99
C PRO A 377 -31.36 -19.22 3.52
N PRO A 378 -30.21 -19.84 3.19
CA PRO A 378 -29.17 -20.36 4.09
C PRO A 378 -28.07 -19.34 4.47
N PHE A 379 -28.27 -18.05 4.19
CA PHE A 379 -27.31 -16.99 4.52
C PHE A 379 -27.52 -16.49 5.96
N GLU A 380 -26.46 -15.98 6.56
CA GLU A 380 -26.44 -15.36 7.88
C GLU A 380 -25.98 -13.90 7.77
N MET A 381 -26.30 -13.09 8.79
CA MET A 381 -25.73 -11.75 8.92
C MET A 381 -24.21 -11.86 8.98
N LEU A 382 -23.49 -10.87 8.43
CA LEU A 382 -22.04 -10.87 8.39
C LEU A 382 -21.46 -10.85 9.82
N SER A 383 -22.16 -10.26 10.78
CA SER A 383 -21.82 -10.28 12.21
C SER A 383 -21.72 -11.70 12.82
N GLU A 384 -22.37 -12.70 12.21
CA GLU A 384 -22.34 -14.09 12.68
C GLU A 384 -21.08 -14.85 12.23
N ILE A 385 -20.23 -14.22 11.39
CA ILE A 385 -18.92 -14.78 11.05
C ILE A 385 -18.07 -14.75 12.34
N PRO A 386 -17.59 -15.91 12.81
CA PRO A 386 -16.88 -16.00 14.07
C PRO A 386 -15.59 -15.17 14.03
N SER A 387 -15.43 -14.25 14.99
CA SER A 387 -14.23 -13.44 15.10
C SER A 387 -13.07 -14.21 15.72
N ARG A 388 -13.29 -14.76 16.92
CA ARG A 388 -12.28 -15.46 17.69
C ARG A 388 -12.80 -16.74 18.32
N VAL A 389 -11.90 -17.70 18.49
CA VAL A 389 -12.18 -18.99 19.11
C VAL A 389 -11.11 -19.33 20.13
N THR A 390 -11.54 -20.05 21.15
CA THR A 390 -10.63 -20.68 22.12
C THR A 390 -10.61 -22.17 21.85
N VAL A 391 -9.43 -22.77 21.78
CA VAL A 391 -9.26 -24.22 21.62
C VAL A 391 -8.27 -24.77 22.63
N LYS A 392 -8.36 -26.07 22.90
CA LYS A 392 -7.43 -26.82 23.75
C LYS A 392 -6.70 -27.86 22.90
N GLY A 393 -5.40 -28.07 23.14
CA GLY A 393 -4.61 -29.11 22.49
C GLY A 393 -3.15 -29.10 22.92
N LYS A 394 -2.32 -29.92 22.26
CA LYS A 394 -0.88 -30.03 22.50
C LYS A 394 -0.09 -29.75 21.23
N PHE A 395 0.96 -28.93 21.32
CA PHE A 395 1.86 -28.70 20.19
C PHE A 395 2.66 -29.96 19.85
N THR A 396 2.78 -30.30 18.57
CA THR A 396 3.51 -31.49 18.09
C THR A 396 4.66 -31.16 17.14
N GLY A 397 4.82 -29.89 16.77
CA GLY A 397 5.92 -29.42 15.92
C GLY A 397 5.77 -27.96 15.55
N SER A 398 6.88 -27.34 15.19
CA SER A 398 6.97 -25.95 14.72
C SER A 398 7.79 -25.89 13.44
N TRP A 399 7.55 -24.87 12.63
CA TRP A 399 8.31 -24.59 11.43
C TRP A 399 8.27 -23.09 11.12
N GLY A 400 9.05 -22.72 10.12
CA GLY A 400 9.09 -21.36 9.60
C GLY A 400 10.28 -20.55 10.11
N PRO A 401 10.39 -19.30 9.65
CA PRO A 401 9.40 -18.61 8.83
C PRO A 401 9.18 -19.23 7.43
N LEU A 402 7.93 -19.52 7.05
CA LEU A 402 7.55 -20.00 5.72
C LEU A 402 6.52 -19.07 5.07
N PRO A 403 6.43 -19.02 3.73
CA PRO A 403 5.46 -18.16 3.05
C PRO A 403 4.00 -18.56 3.35
N ASN A 404 3.19 -17.62 3.84
CA ASN A 404 1.74 -17.74 3.97
C ASN A 404 1.05 -17.67 2.59
N HIS A 405 -0.28 -17.59 2.57
CA HIS A 405 -1.06 -17.47 1.33
C HIS A 405 -0.84 -16.17 0.55
N PHE A 406 -0.35 -15.11 1.21
CA PHE A 406 0.14 -13.87 0.58
C PHE A 406 1.64 -13.96 0.22
N SER A 407 2.27 -15.11 0.41
CA SER A 407 3.72 -15.31 0.24
C SER A 407 4.58 -14.52 1.25
N GLU A 408 4.03 -14.18 2.42
CA GLU A 408 4.72 -13.45 3.50
C GLU A 408 5.30 -14.44 4.53
N PRO A 409 6.47 -14.18 5.12
CA PRO A 409 7.17 -15.13 5.98
C PRO A 409 6.53 -15.16 7.37
N VAL A 410 5.94 -16.30 7.76
CA VAL A 410 5.25 -16.46 9.05
C VAL A 410 5.73 -17.70 9.79
N LEU A 411 5.74 -17.63 11.11
CA LEU A 411 5.91 -18.79 11.97
C LEU A 411 4.67 -19.67 11.91
N GLY A 412 4.89 -20.99 11.92
CA GLY A 412 3.83 -21.98 11.98
C GLY A 412 4.11 -23.06 13.01
N ALA A 413 3.04 -23.69 13.49
CA ALA A 413 3.08 -24.81 14.41
C ALA A 413 1.90 -25.76 14.18
N MET A 414 2.02 -26.99 14.69
CA MET A 414 0.96 -28.00 14.64
C MET A 414 0.40 -28.22 16.03
N LEU A 415 -0.92 -28.11 16.16
CA LEU A 415 -1.65 -28.43 17.38
C LEU A 415 -2.42 -29.74 17.19
N SER A 416 -2.25 -30.68 18.11
CA SER A 416 -3.03 -31.91 18.18
C SER A 416 -4.09 -31.81 19.27
N SER A 417 -5.33 -32.18 18.95
CA SER A 417 -6.45 -32.26 19.91
C SER A 417 -7.20 -33.56 19.65
N GLY A 418 -6.98 -34.55 20.51
CA GLY A 418 -7.49 -35.92 20.30
C GLY A 418 -6.90 -36.53 19.03
N GLN A 419 -7.74 -36.97 18.10
CA GLN A 419 -7.31 -37.54 16.81
C GLN A 419 -7.14 -36.49 15.69
N LYS A 420 -7.44 -35.22 15.95
CA LYS A 420 -7.33 -34.15 14.95
C LYS A 420 -6.02 -33.40 15.10
N GLN A 421 -5.50 -32.93 13.97
CA GLN A 421 -4.38 -32.01 13.90
C GLN A 421 -4.82 -30.75 13.14
N ILE A 422 -4.41 -29.60 13.63
CA ILE A 422 -4.71 -28.30 13.04
C ILE A 422 -3.45 -27.44 12.99
N THR A 423 -3.27 -26.73 11.88
CA THR A 423 -2.18 -25.77 11.75
C THR A 423 -2.48 -24.49 12.51
N ILE A 424 -1.52 -24.06 13.31
CA ILE A 424 -1.44 -22.73 13.91
C ILE A 424 -0.43 -21.92 13.09
N GLU A 425 -0.76 -20.69 12.73
CA GLU A 425 0.09 -19.84 11.90
C GLU A 425 -0.05 -18.39 12.38
N GLU A 426 1.01 -17.58 12.31
CA GLU A 426 0.84 -16.15 12.52
C GLU A 426 -0.15 -15.57 11.49
N SER A 427 -1.01 -14.67 11.93
CA SER A 427 -1.96 -13.98 11.03
C SER A 427 -1.23 -13.14 9.99
N GLU A 428 -0.13 -12.51 10.40
CA GLU A 428 0.80 -11.72 9.60
C GLU A 428 2.23 -11.88 10.15
N PRO A 429 3.28 -11.60 9.37
CA PRO A 429 4.67 -11.72 9.84
C PRO A 429 4.93 -10.96 11.13
N GLY A 430 5.44 -11.66 12.15
CA GLY A 430 5.78 -11.06 13.45
C GLY A 430 4.57 -10.67 14.29
N SER A 431 3.35 -11.09 13.92
CA SER A 431 2.14 -10.84 14.72
C SER A 431 2.08 -11.69 15.99
N PHE A 432 2.86 -12.79 16.07
CA PHE A 432 3.02 -13.59 17.28
C PHE A 432 4.42 -14.24 17.31
N PRO A 433 5.48 -13.44 17.57
CA PRO A 433 6.87 -13.89 17.41
C PRO A 433 7.28 -15.01 18.37
N THR A 434 6.55 -15.18 19.48
CA THR A 434 6.79 -16.19 20.51
C THR A 434 6.09 -17.53 20.21
N LEU A 435 5.56 -17.74 19.00
CA LEU A 435 4.84 -18.98 18.66
C LEU A 435 5.68 -20.24 18.90
N HIS A 436 7.00 -20.15 18.75
CA HIS A 436 7.91 -21.28 18.91
C HIS A 436 8.36 -21.50 20.36
N ASP A 437 8.11 -20.55 21.25
CA ASP A 437 8.48 -20.61 22.67
C ASP A 437 7.39 -21.29 23.52
N CYS A 438 6.35 -21.83 22.87
CA CYS A 438 5.20 -22.41 23.56
C CYS A 438 5.58 -23.67 24.37
N PRO A 439 4.96 -23.89 25.53
CA PRO A 439 5.20 -25.07 26.36
C PRO A 439 4.99 -26.40 25.61
N ASN A 440 5.81 -27.42 25.91
CA ASN A 440 5.67 -28.77 25.34
C ASN A 440 4.66 -29.64 26.11
N GLU A 441 3.52 -29.05 26.44
CA GLU A 441 2.44 -29.67 27.20
C GLU A 441 1.06 -29.32 26.61
N GLU A 442 0.00 -29.69 27.32
CA GLU A 442 -1.35 -29.34 26.90
C GLU A 442 -1.63 -27.87 27.22
N VAL A 443 -2.07 -27.12 26.21
CA VAL A 443 -2.29 -25.68 26.27
C VAL A 443 -3.71 -25.31 25.85
N VAL A 444 -4.14 -24.12 26.27
CA VAL A 444 -5.34 -23.45 25.77
C VAL A 444 -4.89 -22.25 24.94
N ILE A 445 -5.27 -22.26 23.67
CA ILE A 445 -5.11 -21.11 22.77
C ILE A 445 -6.40 -20.30 22.86
N ILE A 446 -6.31 -19.11 23.45
CA ILE A 446 -7.42 -18.20 23.68
C ILE A 446 -7.39 -17.11 22.61
N ASP A 447 -8.56 -16.77 22.09
CA ASP A 447 -8.74 -15.65 21.17
C ASP A 447 -7.91 -15.80 19.88
N ALA A 448 -7.89 -16.99 19.29
CA ALA A 448 -7.31 -17.22 17.95
C ALA A 448 -8.36 -17.03 16.85
N LEU A 449 -7.91 -16.69 15.64
CA LEU A 449 -8.77 -16.43 14.48
C LEU A 449 -9.02 -17.73 13.68
N PRO A 450 -10.25 -18.22 13.54
CA PRO A 450 -10.53 -19.47 12.82
C PRO A 450 -10.52 -19.29 11.31
N GLY A 451 -9.95 -20.22 10.55
CA GLY A 451 -10.01 -20.16 9.09
C GLY A 451 -9.67 -21.46 8.38
N VAL A 452 -9.56 -21.39 7.05
CA VAL A 452 -9.17 -22.53 6.20
C VAL A 452 -8.18 -22.07 5.16
N TRP A 453 -7.16 -22.90 4.89
CA TRP A 453 -6.33 -22.74 3.70
C TRP A 453 -6.17 -24.06 2.96
N ARG A 454 -6.47 -24.05 1.66
CA ARG A 454 -6.42 -25.24 0.78
C ARG A 454 -7.22 -26.41 1.37
N GLY A 455 -8.42 -26.12 1.89
CA GLY A 455 -9.31 -27.09 2.50
C GLY A 455 -8.94 -27.57 3.91
N ASN A 456 -7.79 -27.17 4.45
CA ASN A 456 -7.37 -27.54 5.81
C ASN A 456 -7.76 -26.44 6.80
N SER A 457 -8.40 -26.83 7.91
CA SER A 457 -8.69 -25.91 9.00
C SER A 457 -7.39 -25.35 9.60
N ARG A 458 -7.46 -24.11 10.06
CA ARG A 458 -6.34 -23.37 10.64
C ARG A 458 -6.81 -22.46 11.75
N LEU A 459 -5.89 -22.13 12.65
CA LEU A 459 -6.03 -21.01 13.56
C LEU A 459 -4.90 -20.01 13.28
N TYR A 460 -5.27 -18.75 13.12
CA TYR A 460 -4.30 -17.68 13.01
C TYR A 460 -4.13 -16.99 14.36
N VAL A 461 -2.88 -16.74 14.73
CA VAL A 461 -2.53 -16.10 16.01
C VAL A 461 -2.00 -14.69 15.76
N ASP A 462 -2.33 -13.77 16.66
CA ASP A 462 -1.91 -12.38 16.63
C ASP A 462 -1.67 -11.84 18.04
N SER A 463 -1.32 -10.56 18.17
CA SER A 463 -1.08 -9.89 19.47
C SER A 463 -2.23 -9.97 20.50
N LYS A 464 -3.45 -10.36 20.08
CA LYS A 464 -4.60 -10.54 20.97
C LYS A 464 -4.77 -12.00 21.40
N THR A 465 -4.11 -12.94 20.73
CA THR A 465 -4.09 -14.35 21.12
C THR A 465 -3.27 -14.57 22.38
N LYS A 466 -3.72 -15.48 23.25
CA LYS A 466 -2.93 -15.98 24.37
C LYS A 466 -2.77 -17.49 24.25
N ILE A 467 -1.57 -17.99 24.55
CA ILE A 467 -1.30 -19.41 24.66
C ILE A 467 -0.89 -19.66 26.10
N LEU A 468 -1.76 -20.33 26.84
CA LEU A 468 -1.60 -20.55 28.27
C LEU A 468 -1.57 -22.06 28.57
N THR A 469 -0.89 -22.45 29.64
CA THR A 469 -1.04 -23.79 30.21
C THR A 469 -2.47 -24.00 30.73
N LEU A 470 -2.84 -25.23 31.08
CA LEU A 470 -4.16 -25.50 31.64
C LEU A 470 -4.43 -24.73 32.93
N GLU A 471 -3.47 -24.70 33.85
CA GLU A 471 -3.57 -24.00 35.13
C GLU A 471 -3.74 -22.50 34.92
N GLU A 472 -2.87 -21.88 34.12
CA GLU A 472 -2.94 -20.45 33.76
C GLU A 472 -4.27 -20.11 33.08
N SER A 473 -4.80 -21.01 32.24
CA SER A 473 -6.08 -20.79 31.56
C SER A 473 -7.26 -20.81 32.53
N GLU A 474 -7.26 -21.68 33.54
CA GLU A 474 -8.29 -21.74 34.57
C GLU A 474 -8.30 -20.47 35.42
N GLU A 475 -7.12 -19.99 35.82
CA GLU A 475 -6.95 -18.70 36.49
C GLU A 475 -7.46 -17.54 35.63
N TYR A 476 -7.09 -17.51 34.35
CA TYR A 476 -7.54 -16.48 33.43
C TYR A 476 -9.07 -16.45 33.29
N PHE A 477 -9.71 -17.60 33.05
CA PHE A 477 -11.16 -17.66 32.91
C PHE A 477 -11.89 -17.30 34.21
N SER A 478 -11.38 -17.75 35.36
CA SER A 478 -11.87 -17.35 36.68
C SER A 478 -11.80 -15.83 36.89
N SER A 479 -10.67 -15.21 36.50
CA SER A 479 -10.45 -13.76 36.64
C SER A 479 -11.45 -12.91 35.83
N ILE A 480 -11.97 -13.45 34.72
CA ILE A 480 -12.98 -12.80 33.88
C ILE A 480 -14.40 -13.32 34.12
N GLY A 481 -14.60 -14.10 35.19
CA GLY A 481 -15.92 -14.62 35.59
C GLY A 481 -16.54 -15.61 34.60
N LYS A 482 -15.72 -16.36 33.86
CA LYS A 482 -16.18 -17.38 32.89
C LYS A 482 -15.69 -18.76 33.29
N GLU A 483 -16.47 -19.79 32.95
CA GLU A 483 -16.01 -21.18 33.05
C GLU A 483 -15.25 -21.59 31.78
N ALA A 484 -14.06 -22.17 31.94
CA ALA A 484 -13.21 -22.60 30.83
C ALA A 484 -13.92 -23.61 29.90
N SER A 485 -14.69 -24.54 30.47
CA SER A 485 -15.46 -25.56 29.74
C SER A 485 -16.45 -24.99 28.73
N ASN A 486 -17.04 -23.83 29.02
CA ASN A 486 -18.01 -23.15 28.17
C ASN A 486 -17.36 -22.27 27.10
N ALA A 487 -16.10 -21.88 27.29
CA ALA A 487 -15.34 -21.06 26.36
C ALA A 487 -14.58 -21.89 25.31
N ILE A 488 -14.23 -23.14 25.61
CA ILE A 488 -13.41 -23.99 24.74
C ILE A 488 -14.26 -24.61 23.62
N THR A 489 -13.92 -24.25 22.39
CA THR A 489 -14.47 -24.86 21.17
C THR A 489 -13.68 -26.11 20.81
N ARG A 490 -14.38 -27.21 20.54
CA ARG A 490 -13.75 -28.43 20.02
C ARG A 490 -13.22 -28.17 18.60
N VAL A 491 -11.96 -28.52 18.33
CA VAL A 491 -11.32 -28.34 17.01
C VAL A 491 -12.16 -28.90 15.85
N GLY A 492 -12.91 -29.98 16.09
CA GLY A 492 -13.78 -30.57 15.07
C GLY A 492 -15.05 -29.79 14.73
N LEU A 493 -15.39 -28.76 15.50
CA LEU A 493 -16.58 -27.90 15.35
C LEU A 493 -16.20 -26.48 14.90
N LEU A 494 -14.93 -26.24 14.54
CA LEU A 494 -14.49 -24.94 14.06
C LEU A 494 -15.28 -24.54 12.82
N ARG A 495 -15.98 -23.41 12.92
CA ARG A 495 -16.60 -22.75 11.77
C ARG A 495 -15.49 -22.05 10.98
N THR A 496 -15.19 -22.59 9.81
CA THR A 496 -14.11 -22.10 8.93
C THR A 496 -14.62 -21.64 7.57
N ARG A 497 -15.94 -21.70 7.37
CA ARG A 497 -16.65 -21.23 6.18
C ARG A 497 -17.88 -20.43 6.61
N ALA A 498 -18.27 -19.48 5.77
CA ALA A 498 -19.44 -18.65 5.97
C ALA A 498 -20.42 -18.77 4.81
N ASN A 499 -21.71 -18.66 5.12
CA ASN A 499 -22.76 -18.38 4.15
C ASN A 499 -23.18 -16.93 4.37
N ALA A 500 -22.89 -16.06 3.41
CA ALA A 500 -23.06 -14.63 3.55
C ALA A 500 -23.85 -14.06 2.37
N GLU A 501 -24.66 -13.03 2.60
CA GLU A 501 -25.33 -12.30 1.54
C GLU A 501 -25.21 -10.80 1.80
N GLY A 502 -25.10 -9.99 0.76
CA GLY A 502 -25.04 -8.55 0.90
C GLY A 502 -24.97 -7.82 -0.43
N PHE A 503 -25.12 -6.50 -0.40
CA PHE A 503 -24.94 -5.63 -1.56
C PHE A 503 -23.47 -5.30 -1.75
N VAL A 504 -23.02 -5.33 -3.01
CA VAL A 504 -21.65 -4.93 -3.35
C VAL A 504 -21.53 -3.41 -3.26
N LEU A 505 -20.86 -2.89 -2.24
CA LEU A 505 -20.59 -1.47 -2.09
C LEU A 505 -19.42 -1.00 -2.97
N SER A 506 -18.37 -1.82 -3.02
CA SER A 506 -17.13 -1.51 -3.74
C SER A 506 -16.62 -2.77 -4.43
N ILE A 507 -16.04 -2.62 -5.62
CA ILE A 507 -15.41 -3.70 -6.35
C ILE A 507 -14.14 -3.22 -7.06
N ARG A 508 -13.09 -4.04 -7.04
CA ARG A 508 -11.80 -3.75 -7.66
C ARG A 508 -11.17 -5.00 -8.25
N LYS A 509 -10.59 -4.86 -9.43
CA LYS A 509 -9.69 -5.84 -10.04
C LYS A 509 -8.30 -5.23 -10.05
N ARG A 510 -7.32 -6.00 -9.58
CA ARG A 510 -5.91 -5.60 -9.57
C ARG A 510 -5.08 -6.70 -10.18
N ASN A 511 -4.07 -6.30 -10.91
CA ASN A 511 -3.04 -7.18 -11.41
C ASN A 511 -1.67 -6.57 -11.11
N GLY A 512 -0.62 -7.34 -11.30
CA GLY A 512 0.74 -6.87 -11.17
C GLY A 512 1.73 -8.01 -11.28
N ILE A 513 2.99 -7.70 -10.96
CA ILE A 513 4.10 -8.64 -11.03
C ILE A 513 4.66 -8.84 -9.62
N ARG A 514 4.93 -10.09 -9.25
CA ARG A 514 5.54 -10.46 -7.96
C ARG A 514 7.05 -10.17 -7.99
N LEU A 515 7.69 -10.23 -6.82
CA LEU A 515 9.15 -10.12 -6.69
C LEU A 515 9.93 -11.10 -7.59
N ASP A 516 9.37 -12.29 -7.86
CA ASP A 516 9.97 -13.34 -8.69
C ASP A 516 9.64 -13.23 -10.20
N GLY A 517 8.98 -12.14 -10.61
CA GLY A 517 8.57 -11.88 -11.98
C GLY A 517 7.26 -12.54 -12.41
N LYS A 518 6.59 -13.32 -11.54
CA LYS A 518 5.33 -13.97 -11.91
C LYS A 518 4.15 -12.99 -11.84
N PRO A 519 3.23 -13.01 -12.81
CA PRO A 519 2.03 -12.20 -12.75
C PRO A 519 1.11 -12.68 -11.63
N TRP A 520 0.33 -11.76 -11.07
CA TRP A 520 -0.75 -12.05 -10.15
C TRP A 520 -1.97 -11.21 -10.50
N THR A 521 -3.15 -11.77 -10.21
CA THR A 521 -4.44 -11.09 -10.37
C THR A 521 -5.29 -11.35 -9.14
N MET A 522 -5.98 -10.32 -8.67
CA MET A 522 -6.87 -10.35 -7.53
C MET A 522 -8.14 -9.56 -7.86
N LEU A 523 -9.30 -10.11 -7.51
CA LEU A 523 -10.57 -9.40 -7.51
C LEU A 523 -11.04 -9.29 -6.06
N ASN A 524 -11.33 -8.08 -5.62
CA ASN A 524 -11.88 -7.78 -4.30
C ASN A 524 -13.27 -7.17 -4.49
N MET A 525 -14.26 -7.67 -3.77
CA MET A 525 -15.57 -7.03 -3.63
C MET A 525 -15.89 -6.87 -2.14
N TYR A 526 -16.64 -5.84 -1.78
CA TYR A 526 -17.02 -5.56 -0.40
C TYR A 526 -18.53 -5.66 -0.30
N ILE A 527 -19.01 -6.69 0.40
CA ILE A 527 -20.44 -6.93 0.58
C ILE A 527 -20.91 -6.31 1.89
N TRP A 528 -22.11 -5.74 1.86
CA TRP A 528 -22.76 -5.08 2.99
C TRP A 528 -24.13 -5.65 3.24
N ASP A 529 -24.44 -5.96 4.50
CA ASP A 529 -25.70 -6.57 4.94
C ASP A 529 -26.64 -5.60 5.67
N GLY A 530 -26.31 -4.30 5.70
CA GLY A 530 -27.08 -3.29 6.41
C GLY A 530 -26.39 -2.79 7.69
N HIS A 531 -25.44 -3.57 8.21
CA HIS A 531 -24.80 -3.33 9.51
C HIS A 531 -23.29 -3.55 9.48
N ASN A 532 -22.80 -4.47 8.65
CA ASN A 532 -21.41 -4.85 8.56
C ASN A 532 -20.95 -4.94 7.10
N VAL A 533 -19.66 -4.72 6.88
CA VAL A 533 -18.98 -4.89 5.60
C VAL A 533 -17.88 -5.94 5.75
N VAL A 534 -17.81 -6.85 4.78
CA VAL A 534 -16.77 -7.88 4.73
C VAL A 534 -16.13 -7.91 3.35
N GLU A 535 -14.80 -8.05 3.33
CA GLU A 535 -14.04 -8.24 2.10
C GLU A 535 -14.25 -9.66 1.56
N VAL A 536 -14.60 -9.76 0.28
CA VAL A 536 -14.65 -11.01 -0.48
C VAL A 536 -13.56 -10.96 -1.52
N VAL A 537 -12.76 -12.02 -1.64
CA VAL A 537 -11.59 -12.04 -2.54
C VAL A 537 -11.54 -13.30 -3.39
N ALA A 538 -11.12 -13.13 -4.64
CA ALA A 538 -10.69 -14.21 -5.53
C ALA A 538 -9.30 -13.92 -6.10
N PHE A 539 -8.53 -14.99 -6.32
CA PHE A 539 -7.17 -14.93 -6.84
C PHE A 539 -7.04 -15.77 -8.11
N GLY A 540 -6.30 -15.25 -9.09
CA GLY A 540 -5.90 -16.00 -10.28
C GLY A 540 -7.07 -16.78 -10.91
N SER A 541 -6.93 -18.10 -11.00
CA SER A 541 -7.92 -18.99 -11.63
C SER A 541 -9.26 -19.11 -10.91
N SER A 542 -9.41 -18.60 -9.67
CA SER A 542 -10.72 -18.49 -9.02
C SER A 542 -11.57 -17.36 -9.61
N ILE A 543 -10.99 -16.42 -10.35
CA ILE A 543 -11.69 -15.33 -11.00
C ILE A 543 -12.29 -15.87 -12.31
N ASN A 544 -13.62 -15.98 -12.37
CA ASN A 544 -14.35 -16.45 -13.54
C ASN A 544 -15.24 -15.33 -14.15
N SER A 545 -15.82 -15.58 -15.31
CA SER A 545 -16.66 -14.61 -16.01
C SER A 545 -17.88 -14.15 -15.21
N GLN A 546 -18.45 -15.01 -14.36
CA GLN A 546 -19.54 -14.63 -13.45
C GLN A 546 -19.07 -13.62 -12.40
N MET A 547 -17.85 -13.76 -11.87
CA MET A 547 -17.28 -12.80 -10.94
C MET A 547 -16.92 -11.47 -11.61
N GLU A 548 -16.42 -11.53 -12.84
CA GLU A 548 -16.05 -10.34 -13.61
C GLU A 548 -17.27 -9.52 -14.07
N SER A 549 -18.45 -10.14 -14.15
CA SER A 549 -19.70 -9.44 -14.46
C SER A 549 -20.38 -8.82 -13.24
N ILE A 550 -19.88 -9.05 -12.02
CA ILE A 550 -20.41 -8.43 -10.81
C ILE A 550 -20.07 -6.94 -10.79
N THR A 551 -21.06 -6.12 -10.46
CA THR A 551 -20.95 -4.66 -10.38
C THR A 551 -21.46 -4.16 -9.03
N LYS A 552 -21.15 -2.90 -8.70
CA LYS A 552 -21.67 -2.25 -7.49
C LYS A 552 -23.20 -2.26 -7.48
N GLY A 553 -23.80 -2.36 -6.30
CA GLY A 553 -25.25 -2.33 -6.13
C GLY A 553 -25.96 -3.65 -6.41
N GLN A 554 -25.28 -4.65 -6.98
CA GLN A 554 -25.84 -6.00 -7.06
C GLN A 554 -25.80 -6.68 -5.70
N LYS A 555 -26.82 -7.50 -5.43
CA LYS A 555 -26.87 -8.33 -4.23
C LYS A 555 -26.22 -9.68 -4.53
N VAL A 556 -25.19 -10.04 -3.77
CA VAL A 556 -24.42 -11.26 -3.95
C VAL A 556 -24.63 -12.17 -2.74
N GLY A 557 -24.93 -13.44 -2.99
CA GLY A 557 -24.99 -14.50 -1.99
C GLY A 557 -23.87 -15.51 -2.19
N LEU A 558 -23.14 -15.81 -1.12
CA LEU A 558 -22.01 -16.72 -1.05
C LEU A 558 -22.37 -17.90 -0.15
N ILE A 559 -22.24 -19.12 -0.65
CA ILE A 559 -22.42 -20.35 0.15
C ILE A 559 -21.07 -21.05 0.24
N GLY A 560 -20.63 -21.34 1.46
CA GLY A 560 -19.39 -22.06 1.72
C GLY A 560 -18.12 -21.27 1.36
N ALA A 561 -18.13 -19.94 1.50
CA ALA A 561 -16.93 -19.13 1.31
C ALA A 561 -15.91 -19.42 2.43
N GLU A 562 -14.63 -19.56 2.10
CA GLU A 562 -13.59 -19.89 3.09
C GLU A 562 -13.21 -18.65 3.91
N ILE A 563 -13.20 -18.79 5.23
CA ILE A 563 -12.80 -17.69 6.12
C ILE A 563 -11.27 -17.59 6.13
N GLY A 564 -10.76 -16.40 5.81
CA GLY A 564 -9.38 -15.96 6.02
C GLY A 564 -9.36 -14.66 6.81
N TRP A 565 -8.16 -14.18 7.14
CA TRP A 565 -7.97 -13.00 7.98
C TRP A 565 -6.90 -12.09 7.42
N ARG A 566 -7.08 -10.79 7.62
CA ARG A 566 -6.06 -9.78 7.35
C ARG A 566 -6.25 -8.60 8.30
N ALA A 567 -5.21 -8.23 9.04
CA ALA A 567 -5.22 -7.17 10.05
C ALA A 567 -6.41 -7.27 11.03
N GLY A 568 -6.76 -8.48 11.47
CA GLY A 568 -7.89 -8.75 12.37
C GLY A 568 -9.29 -8.68 11.74
N LEU A 569 -9.39 -8.41 10.44
CA LEU A 569 -10.65 -8.37 9.69
C LEU A 569 -10.85 -9.67 8.89
N PRO A 570 -12.07 -10.22 8.83
CA PRO A 570 -12.36 -11.42 8.09
C PRO A 570 -12.36 -11.12 6.59
N GLN A 571 -11.89 -12.10 5.83
CA GLN A 571 -11.88 -12.10 4.38
C GLN A 571 -12.52 -13.40 3.90
N LEU A 572 -13.60 -13.28 3.12
CA LEU A 572 -14.28 -14.41 2.51
C LEU A 572 -13.60 -14.76 1.18
N ARG A 573 -12.84 -15.85 1.18
CA ARG A 573 -12.09 -16.32 0.03
C ARG A 573 -12.94 -17.22 -0.84
N ILE A 574 -12.95 -16.94 -2.14
CA ILE A 574 -13.62 -17.75 -3.14
C ILE A 574 -12.72 -18.91 -3.54
N ASP A 575 -13.18 -20.12 -3.23
CA ASP A 575 -12.64 -21.36 -3.77
C ASP A 575 -13.54 -21.83 -4.91
N SER A 576 -12.99 -21.97 -6.11
CA SER A 576 -13.77 -22.28 -7.32
C SER A 576 -14.48 -23.64 -7.30
N ARG A 577 -14.12 -24.54 -6.36
CA ARG A 577 -14.72 -25.87 -6.23
C ARG A 577 -15.78 -25.91 -5.13
N ASN A 578 -15.59 -25.13 -4.07
CA ASN A 578 -16.39 -25.23 -2.84
C ASN A 578 -17.32 -24.04 -2.61
N THR A 579 -17.02 -22.87 -3.17
CA THR A 579 -17.84 -21.67 -2.99
C THR A 579 -18.84 -21.52 -4.13
N ARG A 580 -20.13 -21.41 -3.78
CA ARG A 580 -21.19 -21.10 -4.75
C ARG A 580 -21.57 -19.63 -4.64
N ILE A 581 -21.64 -18.95 -5.78
CA ILE A 581 -21.99 -17.53 -5.88
C ILE A 581 -23.33 -17.38 -6.59
N THR A 582 -24.21 -16.59 -6.00
CA THR A 582 -25.48 -16.17 -6.58
C THR A 582 -25.49 -14.65 -6.71
N VAL A 583 -25.97 -14.14 -7.84
CA VAL A 583 -26.05 -12.70 -8.12
C VAL A 583 -27.51 -12.35 -8.40
N LYS A 584 -28.02 -11.33 -7.72
CA LYS A 584 -29.37 -10.78 -7.89
C LYS A 584 -29.23 -9.30 -8.27
N ASN A 585 -30.01 -8.90 -9.29
CA ASN A 585 -30.07 -7.52 -9.76
C ASN A 585 -31.03 -6.66 -8.94
#